data_AF-A0A356L0P1-F1
#
_entry.id   AF-A0A356L0P1-F1
#
_cell.length_a   1.000
_cell.length_b   1.000
_cell.length_c   1.000
_cell.angle_alpha   90.00
_cell.angle_beta   90.00
_cell.angle_gamma   90.00
#
_symmetry.space_group_name_H-M   'P 1'
#
loop_
_entity.id
_entity.type
_entity.pdbx_description
1 polymer ?
#
loop_
_entity_poly.entity_id
_entity_poly.type
_entity_poly.pdbx_seq_one_letter_code
_entity_poly.pdbx_strand_id
1 'polypeptide(L)'
;MASTNNLIIVESPAKVKTIKKFLGKQYTVDATMGHLIDMPKSSLGVDVEHDYEPKYITIRGKGELLAKLKKEARKADRIYLATDPDREGEAISWHLC
;
A
#
# COMPACT_ATOMS: atom_id res chain seq x y z
N MET A 1 11.54 8.08 27.29
CA MET A 1 10.40 7.30 26.79
C MET A 1 10.65 7.07 25.31
N ALA A 2 10.76 5.83 24.84
CA ALA A 2 11.00 5.55 23.43
C ALA A 2 9.82 6.09 22.60
N SER A 3 10.11 6.96 21.64
CA SER A 3 9.09 7.46 20.71
C SER A 3 8.70 6.33 19.79
N THR A 4 7.53 5.73 20.00
CA THR A 4 6.95 4.75 19.07
C THR A 4 6.70 5.43 17.73
N ASN A 5 7.28 4.89 16.66
CA ASN A 5 7.13 5.37 15.29
C ASN A 5 6.23 4.41 14.51
N ASN A 6 4.94 4.72 14.47
CA ASN A 6 3.96 3.90 13.77
C ASN A 6 3.77 4.41 12.33
N LEU A 7 3.69 3.50 11.36
CA LEU A 7 3.35 3.83 9.97
C LEU A 7 1.91 3.46 9.67
N ILE A 8 1.13 4.40 9.14
CA ILE A 8 -0.21 4.17 8.61
C ILE A 8 -0.17 4.36 7.10
N ILE A 9 -0.61 3.35 6.36
CA ILE A 9 -0.71 3.40 4.90
C ILE A 9 -2.18 3.42 4.51
N VAL A 10 -2.57 4.41 3.70
CA VAL A 10 -3.92 4.54 3.13
C VAL A 10 -3.88 4.56 1.61
N GLU A 11 -5.01 4.43 0.95
CA GLU A 11 -5.04 4.43 -0.52
C GLU A 11 -4.81 5.83 -1.15
N SER A 12 -5.34 6.89 -0.51
CA SER A 12 -5.51 8.20 -1.14
C SER A 12 -4.88 9.35 -0.33
N PRO A 13 -4.33 10.37 -1.01
CA PRO A 13 -3.72 11.51 -0.33
C PRO A 13 -4.72 12.38 0.44
N ALA A 14 -6.01 12.32 0.09
CA ALA A 14 -7.07 12.99 0.84
C ALA A 14 -7.21 12.40 2.26
N LYS A 15 -7.23 11.07 2.39
CA LYS A 15 -7.28 10.38 3.69
C LYS A 15 -6.06 10.68 4.54
N VAL A 16 -4.87 10.81 3.95
CA VAL A 16 -3.65 11.22 4.66
C VAL A 16 -3.86 12.55 5.38
N LYS A 17 -4.37 13.57 4.68
CA LYS A 17 -4.62 14.90 5.27
C LYS A 17 -5.63 14.84 6.40
N THR A 18 -6.66 14.01 6.27
CA THR A 18 -7.71 13.86 7.28
C THR A 18 -7.18 13.13 8.52
N ILE A 19 -6.52 11.98 8.35
CA ILE A 19 -6.00 11.16 9.45
C ILE A 19 -4.90 11.90 10.21
N LYS A 20 -4.02 12.65 9.51
CA LYS A 20 -3.00 13.49 10.15
C LYS A 20 -3.58 14.57 11.08
N LYS A 21 -4.84 14.99 10.90
CA LYS A 21 -5.49 15.93 11.84
C LYS A 21 -5.93 15.26 13.14
N PHE A 22 -6.26 13.97 13.08
CA PHE A 22 -6.71 13.20 14.23
C PHE A 22 -5.56 12.58 15.02
N LEU A 23 -4.45 12.27 14.34
CA LEU A 23 -3.32 11.56 14.94
C LEU A 23 -2.16 12.49 15.28
N GLY A 24 -1.50 12.22 16.41
CA GLY A 24 -0.35 12.98 16.88
C GLY A 24 0.98 12.60 16.21
N LYS A 25 2.07 13.21 16.68
CA LYS A 25 3.44 13.06 16.15
C LYS A 25 4.04 11.64 16.19
N GLN A 26 3.35 10.69 16.80
CA GLN A 26 3.77 9.28 16.90
C GLN A 26 3.42 8.47 15.64
N TYR A 27 2.69 9.05 14.70
CA TYR A 27 2.24 8.40 13.47
C TYR A 27 2.79 9.10 12.24
N THR A 28 3.51 8.33 11.42
CA THR A 28 3.76 8.67 10.03
C THR A 28 2.59 8.15 9.20
N VAL A 29 1.94 9.02 8.44
CA VAL A 29 0.83 8.64 7.55
C VAL A 29 1.24 8.90 6.11
N ASP A 30 1.19 7.85 5.29
CA ASP A 30 1.53 7.86 3.87
C ASP A 30 0.46 7.16 3.01
N ALA A 31 0.54 7.28 1.69
CA ALA A 31 -0.45 6.70 0.79
C ALA A 31 0.14 5.96 -0.42
N THR A 32 -0.57 4.94 -0.90
CA THR A 32 -0.23 4.15 -2.10
C THR A 32 -0.59 4.87 -3.41
N MET A 33 -1.38 5.94 -3.33
CA MET A 33 -1.93 6.65 -4.48
C MET A 33 -2.72 5.69 -5.39
N GLY A 34 -3.53 4.81 -4.80
CA GLY A 34 -4.25 3.69 -5.44
C GLY A 34 -3.41 2.42 -5.58
N HIS A 35 -3.79 1.53 -6.51
CA HIS A 35 -3.11 0.24 -6.76
C HIS A 35 -1.63 0.39 -7.10
N LEU A 36 -0.75 -0.40 -6.47
CA LEU A 36 0.69 -0.44 -6.80
C LEU A 36 1.04 -1.56 -7.78
N ILE A 37 0.20 -2.58 -7.80
CA ILE A 37 0.34 -3.83 -8.53
C ILE A 37 -0.90 -3.99 -9.40
N ASP A 38 -0.71 -4.48 -10.62
CA ASP A 38 -1.78 -4.72 -11.59
C ASP A 38 -1.41 -5.91 -12.48
N MET A 39 -2.32 -6.36 -13.32
CA MET A 39 -2.03 -7.34 -14.37
C MET A 39 -1.27 -6.71 -15.55
N PRO A 40 -0.49 -7.50 -16.31
CA PRO A 40 0.17 -7.01 -17.51
C PRO A 40 -0.85 -6.56 -18.56
N LYS A 41 -0.72 -5.31 -19.03
CA LYS A 41 -1.66 -4.72 -20.00
C LYS A 41 -1.68 -5.38 -21.38
N SER A 42 -0.62 -6.09 -21.73
CA SER A 42 -0.41 -6.65 -23.07
C SER A 42 -0.55 -8.17 -23.13
N SER A 43 -1.00 -8.82 -22.05
CA SER A 43 -1.21 -10.27 -22.01
C SER A 43 -2.44 -10.59 -21.16
N LEU A 44 -2.95 -11.83 -21.23
CA LEU A 44 -4.10 -12.25 -20.42
C LEU A 44 -3.87 -12.07 -18.90
N GLY A 45 -2.62 -12.13 -18.44
CA GLY A 45 -2.29 -11.90 -17.03
C GLY A 45 -2.75 -13.00 -16.08
N VAL A 46 -3.32 -14.09 -16.61
CA VAL A 46 -3.81 -15.24 -15.85
C VAL A 46 -3.37 -16.52 -16.57
N ASP A 47 -2.89 -17.49 -15.81
CA ASP A 47 -2.52 -18.82 -16.32
C ASP A 47 -3.72 -19.78 -16.21
N VAL A 48 -4.44 -19.96 -17.31
CA VAL A 48 -5.66 -20.79 -17.35
C VAL A 48 -5.39 -22.29 -17.20
N GLU A 49 -4.16 -22.74 -17.41
CA GLU A 49 -3.77 -24.15 -17.29
C GLU A 49 -3.28 -24.48 -15.87
N HIS A 50 -2.93 -23.45 -15.08
CA HIS A 50 -2.37 -23.59 -13.72
C HIS A 50 -3.26 -22.86 -12.70
N ASP A 51 -4.48 -23.38 -12.49
CA ASP A 51 -5.43 -22.92 -11.46
C ASP A 51 -5.70 -21.40 -11.46
N TYR A 52 -5.73 -20.79 -12.65
CA TYR A 52 -5.94 -19.36 -12.83
C TYR A 52 -4.91 -18.50 -12.08
N GLU A 53 -3.65 -18.94 -12.01
CA GLU A 53 -2.60 -18.20 -11.33
C GLU A 53 -2.44 -16.79 -11.95
N PRO A 54 -2.63 -15.71 -11.15
CA PRO A 54 -2.51 -14.35 -11.65
C PRO A 54 -1.05 -13.93 -11.77
N LYS A 55 -0.71 -13.30 -12.89
CA LYS A 55 0.57 -12.62 -13.09
C LYS A 55 0.41 -11.18 -12.69
N TYR A 56 1.10 -10.81 -11.62
CA TYR A 56 1.13 -9.45 -11.10
C TYR A 56 2.40 -8.71 -11.53
N ILE A 57 2.25 -7.45 -11.92
CA ILE A 57 3.35 -6.54 -12.24
C ILE A 57 3.20 -5.24 -11.46
N THR A 58 4.33 -4.64 -11.09
CA THR A 58 4.32 -3.28 -10.53
C THR A 58 3.93 -2.28 -11.62
N ILE A 59 2.99 -1.38 -11.30
CA ILE A 59 2.59 -0.33 -12.24
C ILE A 59 3.78 0.57 -12.58
N ARG A 60 4.00 0.81 -13.88
CA ARG A 60 5.07 1.68 -14.38
C ARG A 60 4.97 3.07 -13.77
N GLY A 61 6.08 3.59 -13.26
CA GLY A 61 6.16 4.91 -12.61
C GLY A 61 5.91 4.89 -11.10
N LYS A 62 5.46 3.77 -10.51
CA LYS A 62 5.29 3.65 -9.05
C LYS A 62 6.52 3.11 -8.29
N GLY A 63 7.65 2.93 -8.97
CA GLY A 63 8.88 2.39 -8.37
C GLY A 63 9.44 3.23 -7.23
N GLU A 64 9.50 4.56 -7.39
CA GLU A 64 9.96 5.47 -6.34
C GLU A 64 9.05 5.45 -5.11
N LEU A 65 7.73 5.41 -5.34
CA LEU A 65 6.75 5.31 -4.27
C LEU A 65 6.91 4.01 -3.48
N LEU A 66 7.10 2.89 -4.16
CA LEU A 66 7.33 1.59 -3.54
C LEU A 66 8.64 1.58 -2.73
N ALA A 67 9.71 2.18 -3.26
CA ALA A 67 10.97 2.33 -2.54
C ALA A 67 10.81 3.20 -1.28
N LYS A 68 10.05 4.30 -1.38
CA LYS A 68 9.73 5.16 -0.24
C LYS A 68 8.93 4.41 0.83
N LEU A 69 7.85 3.73 0.46
CA LEU A 69 7.00 2.97 1.39
C LEU A 69 7.81 1.86 2.09
N LYS A 70 8.65 1.12 1.34
CA LYS A 70 9.55 0.11 1.92
C LYS A 70 10.55 0.72 2.91
N LYS A 71 11.08 1.90 2.62
CA LYS A 71 12.01 2.60 3.51
C LYS A 71 11.34 3.03 4.82
N GLU A 72 10.12 3.56 4.75
CA GLU A 72 9.37 3.97 5.94
C GLU A 72 8.89 2.75 6.75
N ALA A 73 8.43 1.69 6.08
CA ALA A 73 8.04 0.43 6.71
C ALA A 73 9.17 -0.17 7.56
N ARG A 74 10.42 -0.16 7.05
CA ARG A 74 11.60 -0.65 7.78
C ARG A 74 11.96 0.15 9.04
N LYS A 75 11.52 1.40 9.14
CA LYS A 75 11.77 2.27 10.30
C LYS A 75 10.63 2.27 11.31
N ALA A 76 9.49 1.66 10.95
CA ALA A 76 8.29 1.69 11.76
C ALA A 76 8.30 0.52 12.75
N ASP A 77 7.89 0.79 13.99
CA ASP A 77 7.71 -0.26 14.99
C ASP A 77 6.47 -1.12 14.67
N ARG A 78 5.45 -0.48 14.08
CA ARG A 78 4.21 -1.11 13.64
C ARG A 78 3.72 -0.47 12.34
N ILE A 79 3.15 -1.30 11.49
CA ILE A 79 2.52 -0.89 10.23
C ILE A 79 1.02 -1.17 10.34
N TYR A 80 0.22 -0.16 10.05
CA TYR A 80 -1.23 -0.25 9.98
C TYR A 80 -1.66 0.00 8.54
N LEU A 81 -2.35 -0.98 7.95
CA LEU A 81 -2.99 -0.84 6.66
C LEU A 81 -4.42 -0.33 6.91
N ALA A 82 -4.69 0.89 6.48
CA ALA A 82 -5.95 1.59 6.69
C ALA A 82 -6.60 1.95 5.34
N THR A 83 -6.66 0.96 4.45
CA THR A 83 -7.44 1.00 3.22
C THR A 83 -8.93 0.94 3.53
N ASP A 84 -9.77 1.15 2.52
CA ASP A 84 -11.21 1.00 2.72
C ASP A 84 -11.61 -0.42 3.16
N PRO A 85 -12.65 -0.55 3.99
CA PRO A 85 -13.14 -1.83 4.50
C PRO A 85 -13.98 -2.54 3.43
N ASP A 86 -13.44 -2.66 2.24
CA ASP A 86 -14.06 -3.33 1.10
C ASP A 86 -13.06 -4.25 0.38
N ARG A 87 -13.56 -4.95 -0.64
CA ARG A 87 -12.77 -5.86 -1.48
C ARG A 87 -11.55 -5.18 -2.09
N GLU A 88 -11.68 -3.94 -2.54
CA GLU A 88 -10.62 -3.25 -3.27
C GLU A 88 -9.52 -2.82 -2.29
N GLY A 89 -9.91 -2.29 -1.15
CA GLY A 89 -8.99 -1.96 -0.07
C GLY A 89 -8.23 -3.17 0.43
N GLU A 90 -8.89 -4.32 0.62
CA GLU A 90 -8.23 -5.55 1.02
C GLU A 90 -7.22 -6.03 -0.02
N ALA A 91 -7.54 -5.95 -1.32
CA ALA A 91 -6.60 -6.30 -2.40
C ALA A 91 -5.37 -5.36 -2.42
N ILE A 92 -5.58 -4.06 -2.22
CA ILE A 92 -4.49 -3.08 -2.12
C ILE A 92 -3.59 -3.41 -0.91
N SER A 93 -4.19 -3.74 0.22
CA SER A 93 -3.48 -4.11 1.44
C SER A 93 -2.71 -5.42 1.26
N TRP A 94 -3.32 -6.43 0.63
CA TRP A 94 -2.65 -7.69 0.32
C TRP A 94 -1.42 -7.50 -0.57
N HIS A 95 -1.50 -6.62 -1.57
CA HIS A 95 -0.38 -6.28 -2.44
C HIS A 95 0.75 -5.48 -1.75
N LEU A 96 0.51 -4.95 -0.55
CA LEU A 96 1.53 -4.25 0.25
C LEU A 96 2.28 -5.17 1.23
N CYS A 97 1.66 -6.29 1.63
CA CYS A 97 2.23 -7.29 2.54
C CYS A 97 3.42 -8.03 1.92
#